data_AF-A0A2A8HEZ8-F1
#
_entry.id   AF-A0A2A8HEZ8-F1
#
_cell.length_a   1.000
_cell.length_b   1.000
_cell.length_c   1.000
_cell.angle_alpha   90.00
_cell.angle_beta   90.00
_cell.angle_gamma   90.00
#
_symmetry.space_group_name_H-M   'P 1'
#
loop_
_entity.id
_entity.type
_entity.pdbx_description
1 polymer ?
#
loop_
_entity_poly.entity_id
_entity_poly.type
_entity_poly.pdbx_seq_one_letter_code
_entity_poly.pdbx_strand_id
1 'polypeptide(L)'
;MEKTIIVDNKEIRLKSTGGTPIRFKAQFGKDYFAQLLKLAPLGKIDMENLDPSNLDSVDFEVFYNLVWTMAKTADPTIPEPLTWLDSFEEFPIIEILEDIQDMITATIQSKKSCR
;
A
#
# COMPACT_ATOMS: atom_id res chain seq x y z
N MET A 1 -3.36 -12.84 -0.23
CA MET A 1 -3.82 -12.45 1.12
C MET A 1 -4.94 -11.44 0.98
N GLU A 2 -5.95 -11.53 1.81
CA GLU A 2 -7.05 -10.56 1.88
C GLU A 2 -7.13 -10.02 3.30
N LYS A 3 -7.26 -8.71 3.43
CA LYS A 3 -7.41 -8.04 4.72
C LYS A 3 -8.46 -6.95 4.56
N THR A 4 -9.35 -6.82 5.54
CA THR A 4 -10.36 -5.74 5.54
C THR A 4 -9.99 -4.79 6.65
N ILE A 5 -9.83 -3.51 6.30
CA ILE A 5 -9.53 -2.44 7.23
C ILE A 5 -10.70 -1.48 7.30
N ILE A 6 -10.91 -0.87 8.45
CA ILE A 6 -11.95 0.16 8.64
C ILE A 6 -11.24 1.50 8.63
N VAL A 7 -11.47 2.30 7.60
CA VAL A 7 -10.90 3.65 7.46
C VAL A 7 -12.08 4.59 7.28
N ASP A 8 -12.15 5.66 8.07
CA ASP A 8 -13.21 6.67 7.94
C ASP A 8 -14.63 6.06 8.03
N ASN A 9 -14.79 5.06 8.93
CA ASN A 9 -16.02 4.27 9.09
C ASN A 9 -16.47 3.50 7.82
N LYS A 10 -15.58 3.34 6.83
CA LYS A 10 -15.78 2.55 5.61
C LYS A 10 -14.89 1.32 5.62
N GLU A 11 -15.47 0.18 5.27
CA GLU A 11 -14.74 -1.08 5.15
C GLU A 11 -14.01 -1.15 3.81
N ILE A 12 -12.69 -1.01 3.84
CA ILE A 12 -11.83 -1.17 2.67
C ILE A 12 -11.28 -2.59 2.68
N ARG A 13 -11.63 -3.36 1.65
CA ARG A 13 -11.03 -4.66 1.37
C ARG A 13 -9.73 -4.46 0.60
N LEU A 14 -8.63 -4.94 1.15
CA LEU A 14 -7.32 -4.95 0.52
C LEU A 14 -6.94 -6.37 0.16
N LYS A 15 -6.48 -6.56 -1.08
CA LYS A 15 -6.10 -7.87 -1.59
C LYS A 15 -4.74 -7.81 -2.28
N SER A 16 -3.80 -8.58 -1.73
CA SER A 16 -2.49 -8.81 -2.35
C SER A 16 -2.49 -10.16 -3.08
N THR A 17 -2.37 -10.11 -4.41
CA THR A 17 -2.26 -11.27 -5.30
C THR A 17 -1.17 -11.04 -6.34
N GLY A 18 -0.78 -12.08 -7.08
CA GLY A 18 0.18 -11.96 -8.19
C GLY A 18 -0.27 -11.00 -9.32
N GLY A 19 -1.57 -10.64 -9.38
CA GLY A 19 -2.10 -9.66 -10.32
C GLY A 19 -1.94 -8.20 -9.90
N THR A 20 -1.77 -7.92 -8.60
CA THR A 20 -1.56 -6.57 -8.05
C THR A 20 -0.39 -5.82 -8.73
N PRO A 21 0.82 -6.40 -8.90
CA PRO A 21 1.93 -5.72 -9.57
C PRO A 21 1.65 -5.40 -11.06
N ILE A 22 0.91 -6.27 -11.75
CA ILE A 22 0.56 -6.09 -13.16
C ILE A 22 -0.44 -4.94 -13.29
N ARG A 23 -1.44 -4.88 -12.41
CA ARG A 23 -2.43 -3.79 -12.38
C ARG A 23 -1.78 -2.45 -12.05
N PHE A 24 -0.87 -2.43 -11.07
CA PHE A 24 -0.12 -1.22 -10.73
C PHE A 24 0.67 -0.71 -11.94
N LYS A 25 1.40 -1.61 -12.62
CA LYS A 25 2.19 -1.25 -13.80
C LYS A 25 1.31 -0.78 -14.95
N ALA A 26 0.13 -1.37 -15.13
CA ALA A 26 -0.83 -0.95 -16.16
C ALA A 26 -1.42 0.44 -15.88
N GLN A 27 -1.67 0.80 -14.61
CA GLN A 27 -2.26 2.08 -14.24
C GLN A 27 -1.23 3.22 -14.21
N PHE A 28 -0.10 3.01 -13.54
CA PHE A 28 0.88 4.06 -13.27
C PHE A 28 2.08 4.04 -14.23
N GLY A 29 2.24 2.99 -15.04
CA GLY A 29 3.41 2.80 -15.90
C GLY A 29 4.72 2.57 -15.12
N LYS A 30 4.67 2.57 -13.79
CA LYS A 30 5.82 2.42 -12.89
C LYS A 30 5.97 0.97 -12.44
N ASP A 31 7.19 0.53 -12.23
CA ASP A 31 7.47 -0.81 -11.74
C ASP A 31 7.05 -0.96 -10.27
N TYR A 32 6.06 -1.80 -10.01
CA TYR A 32 5.48 -2.04 -8.68
C TYR A 32 6.55 -2.38 -7.63
N PHE A 33 7.52 -3.24 -7.98
CA PHE A 33 8.57 -3.63 -7.05
C PHE A 33 9.57 -2.49 -6.77
N ALA A 34 9.91 -1.68 -7.76
CA ALA A 34 10.79 -0.52 -7.56
C ALA A 34 10.13 0.50 -6.61
N GLN A 35 8.83 0.69 -6.79
CA GLN A 35 8.00 1.54 -5.95
C GLN A 35 7.83 0.98 -4.54
N LEU A 36 7.61 -0.34 -4.40
CA LEU A 36 7.62 -1.01 -3.10
C LEU A 36 8.97 -0.93 -2.38
N LEU A 37 10.10 -0.99 -3.11
CA LEU A 37 11.43 -0.88 -2.51
C LEU A 37 11.69 0.52 -1.95
N LYS A 38 11.11 1.56 -2.56
CA LYS A 38 11.12 2.92 -2.00
C LYS A 38 10.26 3.04 -0.73
N LEU A 39 9.22 2.23 -0.61
CA LEU A 39 8.39 2.10 0.58
C LEU A 39 8.91 1.05 1.58
N ALA A 40 9.93 0.28 1.23
CA ALA A 40 10.55 -0.68 2.15
C ALA A 40 11.13 -0.04 3.43
N PRO A 41 11.71 1.18 3.40
CA PRO A 41 12.07 1.86 4.64
C PRO A 41 10.86 2.05 5.55
N LEU A 42 9.71 2.52 5.05
CA LEU A 42 8.48 2.64 5.85
C LEU A 42 8.08 1.35 6.55
N GLY A 43 8.12 0.22 5.84
CA GLY A 43 7.79 -1.08 6.40
C GLY A 43 8.83 -1.60 7.41
N LYS A 44 9.94 -0.89 7.60
CA LYS A 44 10.99 -1.17 8.59
C LYS A 44 11.20 -0.03 9.58
N ILE A 45 10.45 1.06 9.48
CA ILE A 45 10.52 2.12 10.49
C ILE A 45 9.88 1.54 11.74
N ASP A 46 10.69 1.32 12.77
CA ASP A 46 10.20 1.10 14.13
C ASP A 46 9.41 2.35 14.51
N MET A 47 8.08 2.24 14.60
CA MET A 47 7.20 3.39 14.86
C MET A 47 7.43 4.02 16.26
N GLU A 48 8.14 3.29 17.13
CA GLU A 48 8.61 3.74 18.43
C GLU A 48 9.73 4.80 18.31
N ASN A 49 10.46 4.81 17.18
CA ASN A 49 11.53 5.75 16.82
C ASN A 49 11.25 6.35 15.43
N LEU A 50 10.08 6.98 15.26
CA LEU A 50 9.78 7.80 14.08
C LEU A 50 10.71 9.01 14.06
N ASP A 51 11.89 8.86 13.47
CA ASP A 51 12.74 9.99 13.14
C ASP A 51 12.09 10.78 11.98
N PRO A 52 11.76 12.07 12.16
CA PRO A 52 11.10 12.86 11.12
C PRO A 52 11.93 12.96 9.83
N SER A 53 13.25 12.74 9.90
CA SER A 53 14.14 12.70 8.73
C SER A 53 13.86 11.50 7.81
N ASN A 54 13.38 10.38 8.39
CA ASN A 54 13.00 9.21 7.61
C ASN A 54 11.63 9.39 6.93
N LEU A 55 10.72 10.18 7.49
CA LEU A 55 9.43 10.52 6.88
C LEU A 55 9.59 11.42 5.64
N ASP A 56 10.59 12.32 5.63
CA ASP A 56 10.85 13.20 4.48
C ASP A 56 11.36 12.43 3.25
N SER A 57 12.09 11.33 3.48
CA SER A 57 12.59 10.46 2.41
C SER A 57 11.53 9.51 1.83
N VAL A 58 10.31 9.57 2.37
CA VAL A 58 9.24 8.63 2.05
C VAL A 58 8.26 9.24 1.06
N ASP A 59 8.05 8.50 -0.02
CA ASP A 59 7.19 8.87 -1.12
C ASP A 59 5.73 8.46 -0.79
N PHE A 60 4.99 9.30 -0.06
CA PHE A 60 3.59 9.03 0.33
C PHE A 60 2.67 8.82 -0.88
N GLU A 61 2.94 9.50 -2.01
CA GLU A 61 2.25 9.27 -3.28
C GLU A 61 2.25 7.78 -3.67
N VAL A 62 3.41 7.13 -3.50
CA VAL A 62 3.59 5.73 -3.85
C VAL A 62 2.80 4.82 -2.90
N PHE A 63 2.69 5.21 -1.64
CA PHE A 63 1.86 4.52 -0.66
C PHE A 63 0.38 4.57 -1.04
N TYR A 64 -0.16 5.76 -1.38
CA TYR A 64 -1.56 5.88 -1.82
C TYR A 64 -1.84 5.04 -3.06
N ASN A 65 -0.95 5.08 -4.04
CA ASN A 65 -1.07 4.30 -5.27
C ASN A 65 -1.04 2.78 -4.99
N LEU A 66 -0.25 2.36 -4.00
CA LEU A 66 -0.17 0.98 -3.56
C LEU A 66 -1.47 0.53 -2.90
N VAL A 67 -1.94 1.27 -1.90
CA VAL A 67 -3.18 0.96 -1.17
C VAL A 67 -4.35 0.95 -2.14
N TRP A 68 -4.46 1.95 -3.01
CA TRP A 68 -5.48 1.98 -4.06
C TRP A 68 -5.41 0.75 -4.96
N THR A 69 -4.21 0.33 -5.38
CA THR A 69 -4.08 -0.86 -6.25
C THR A 69 -4.51 -2.13 -5.52
N MET A 70 -4.15 -2.27 -4.24
CA MET A 70 -4.59 -3.40 -3.41
C MET A 70 -6.10 -3.39 -3.20
N ALA A 71 -6.70 -2.22 -3.00
CA ALA A 71 -8.12 -2.03 -2.90
C ALA A 71 -8.82 -2.38 -4.22
N LYS A 72 -8.35 -1.82 -5.35
CA LYS A 72 -8.85 -2.11 -6.71
C LYS A 72 -8.68 -3.58 -7.11
N THR A 73 -7.70 -4.25 -6.51
CA THR A 73 -7.49 -5.69 -6.69
C THR A 73 -8.50 -6.52 -5.91
N ALA A 74 -8.91 -6.06 -4.74
CA ALA A 74 -9.98 -6.69 -3.97
C ALA A 74 -11.35 -6.43 -4.59
N ASP A 75 -11.58 -5.17 -5.00
CA ASP A 75 -12.85 -4.71 -5.51
C ASP A 75 -12.68 -3.92 -6.82
N PRO A 76 -13.12 -4.47 -7.96
CA PRO A 76 -12.97 -3.82 -9.25
C PRO A 76 -13.88 -2.59 -9.43
N THR A 77 -14.84 -2.34 -8.53
CA THR A 77 -15.76 -1.20 -8.62
C THR A 77 -15.14 0.12 -8.15
N ILE A 78 -13.99 0.08 -7.48
CA ILE A 78 -13.29 1.25 -6.97
C ILE A 78 -12.94 2.23 -8.12
N PRO A 79 -13.26 3.53 -8.01
CA PRO A 79 -12.99 4.51 -9.06
C PRO A 79 -11.49 4.82 -9.21
N GLU A 80 -11.15 5.81 -10.03
CA GLU A 80 -9.79 6.29 -10.21
C GLU A 80 -9.15 6.72 -8.88
N PRO A 81 -7.81 6.62 -8.74
CA PRO A 81 -7.12 6.85 -7.47
C PRO A 81 -7.44 8.20 -6.83
N LEU A 82 -7.52 9.27 -7.62
CA LEU A 82 -7.86 10.60 -7.14
C LEU A 82 -9.29 10.67 -6.57
N THR A 83 -10.29 10.20 -7.32
CA THR A 83 -11.70 10.18 -6.88
C THR A 83 -11.91 9.27 -5.68
N TRP A 84 -11.14 8.18 -5.59
CA TRP A 84 -11.19 7.28 -4.46
C TRP A 84 -10.63 7.93 -3.19
N LEU A 85 -9.48 8.61 -3.29
CA LEU A 85 -8.90 9.34 -2.16
C LEU A 85 -9.77 10.52 -1.72
N ASP A 86 -10.38 11.24 -2.66
CA ASP A 86 -11.30 12.36 -2.39
C ASP A 86 -12.59 11.92 -1.67
N SER A 87 -12.94 10.63 -1.77
CA SER A 87 -14.08 10.08 -1.03
C SER A 87 -13.82 9.90 0.46
N PHE A 88 -12.58 10.01 0.95
CA PHE A 88 -12.24 9.89 2.36
C PHE A 88 -12.08 11.28 2.99
N GLU A 89 -12.72 11.51 4.13
CA GLU A 89 -12.59 12.78 4.87
C GLU A 89 -11.29 12.78 5.67
N GLU A 90 -10.97 11.65 6.32
CA GLU A 90 -9.66 11.40 6.93
C GLU A 90 -9.02 10.11 6.39
N PHE A 91 -7.73 10.19 6.07
CA PHE A 91 -6.94 9.04 5.62
C PHE A 91 -5.74 8.83 6.56
N PRO A 92 -5.92 8.14 7.71
CA PRO A 92 -4.85 7.88 8.66
C PRO A 92 -3.79 6.95 8.04
N ILE A 93 -2.79 7.57 7.40
CA ILE A 93 -1.71 6.86 6.69
C ILE A 93 -1.02 5.87 7.62
N ILE A 94 -0.75 6.27 8.86
CA ILE A 94 0.02 5.50 9.84
C ILE A 94 -0.71 4.20 10.20
N GLU A 95 -1.99 4.27 10.57
CA GLU A 95 -2.79 3.09 10.92
C GLU A 95 -2.93 2.12 9.74
N ILE A 96 -3.18 2.66 8.54
CA ILE A 96 -3.26 1.85 7.32
C ILE A 96 -1.91 1.19 7.04
N LEU A 97 -0.81 1.91 7.26
CA LEU A 97 0.54 1.41 7.04
C LEU A 97 0.85 0.25 7.98
N GLU A 98 0.56 0.37 9.28
CA GLU A 98 0.69 -0.73 10.25
C GLU A 98 -0.10 -1.96 9.79
N ASP A 99 -1.33 -1.74 9.34
CA ASP A 99 -2.24 -2.83 8.99
C ASP A 99 -1.78 -3.57 7.71
N ILE A 100 -1.19 -2.85 6.76
CA ILE A 100 -0.68 -3.42 5.50
C ILE A 100 0.82 -3.76 5.51
N GLN A 101 1.58 -3.34 6.53
CA GLN A 101 3.03 -3.52 6.63
C GLN A 101 3.39 -5.01 6.56
N ASP A 102 2.63 -5.84 7.27
CA ASP A 102 2.79 -7.31 7.22
C ASP A 102 2.52 -7.85 5.81
N MET A 103 1.48 -7.37 5.13
CA MET A 103 1.16 -7.79 3.76
C MET A 103 2.26 -7.38 2.76
N ILE A 104 2.80 -6.16 2.89
CA ILE A 104 3.89 -5.66 2.04
C ILE A 104 5.15 -6.49 2.30
N THR A 105 5.49 -6.70 3.57
CA THR A 105 6.65 -7.48 3.98
C THR A 105 6.54 -8.92 3.49
N ALA A 106 5.37 -9.55 3.62
CA ALA A 106 5.11 -10.89 3.09
C ALA A 106 5.23 -10.93 1.55
N THR A 107 4.77 -9.89 0.85
CA THR A 107 4.93 -9.79 -0.61
C THR A 107 6.40 -9.68 -1.03
N ILE A 108 7.22 -8.97 -0.26
CA ILE A 108 8.66 -8.83 -0.50
C ILE A 108 9.42 -10.10 -0.09
N GLN A 109 9.10 -10.69 1.07
CA GLN A 109 9.74 -11.89 1.60
C GLN A 109 9.36 -13.16 0.84
N SER A 110 8.16 -13.26 0.27
CA SER A 110 7.76 -14.40 -0.56
C SER A 110 8.70 -14.58 -1.77
N LYS A 111 9.36 -13.50 -2.23
CA LYS A 111 10.42 -13.57 -3.25
C LYS A 111 11.76 -14.14 -2.75
N LYS A 112 11.97 -14.27 -1.44
CA LYS A 112 13.17 -14.90 -0.84
C LYS A 112 13.03 -16.41 -0.65
N SER A 113 11.85 -17.01 -0.87
CA SER A 113 11.63 -18.46 -0.91
C SER A 113 11.62 -18.96 -2.37
N CYS A 114 12.67 -18.66 -3.10
CA CYS A 114 13.14 -19.52 -4.18
C CYS A 114 14.60 -19.85 -3.86
N ARG A 115 14.79 -20.75 -2.89
CA ARG A 115 15.99 -21.58 -2.81
C ARG A 115 15.69 -22.87 -2.08
#